data_AF-A0A3S5ATH2-F1
#
_entry.id   AF-A0A3S5ATH2-F1
#
_cell.length_a   1.000
_cell.length_b   1.000
_cell.length_c   1.000
_cell.angle_alpha   90.00
_cell.angle_beta   90.00
_cell.angle_gamma   90.00
#
_symmetry.space_group_name_H-M   'P 1'
#
loop_
_entity.id
_entity.type
_entity.pdbx_description
1 polymer ?
#
loop_
_entity_poly.entity_id
_entity_poly.type
_entity_poly.pdbx_seq_one_letter_code
_entity_poly.pdbx_strand_id
1 'polypeptide(L)' 'MKILETNVQSVSVEDFMSRFCGNLNLNIVVQRVANTLARRALNLNLVSGRSPVSVAAAAIYMAAIALGFRKDKRAALI' A
#
# COMPACT_ATOMS: atom_id res chain seq x y z
N MET A 1 -25.18 -16.43 20.01
CA MET A 1 -25.82 -16.22 18.69
C MET A 1 -24.92 -15.34 17.84
N LYS A 2 -24.21 -15.89 16.84
CA LYS A 2 -23.51 -15.10 15.80
C LYS A 2 -24.54 -14.80 14.70
N ILE A 3 -25.05 -13.57 14.63
CA ILE A 3 -26.28 -13.23 13.89
C ILE A 3 -26.00 -12.74 12.45
N LEU A 4 -24.77 -12.72 11.96
CA LEU A 4 -24.52 -12.27 10.58
C LEU A 4 -23.49 -13.19 9.92
N GLU A 5 -23.94 -14.05 8.99
CA GLU A 5 -23.09 -14.66 7.96
C GLU A 5 -22.70 -13.59 6.94
N THR A 6 -21.99 -12.56 7.40
CA THR A 6 -21.41 -11.57 6.50
C THR A 6 -20.22 -12.21 5.81
N ASN A 7 -20.41 -12.63 4.56
CA ASN A 7 -19.32 -12.92 3.63
C ASN A 7 -18.60 -11.60 3.33
N VAL A 8 -17.69 -11.20 4.23
CA VAL A 8 -16.82 -10.05 4.01
C VAL A 8 -15.74 -10.49 3.06
N GLN A 9 -15.81 -10.04 1.81
CA GLN A 9 -14.73 -10.21 0.85
C GLN A 9 -13.43 -9.71 1.49
N SER A 10 -12.42 -10.58 1.53
CA SER A 10 -11.12 -10.26 2.07
C SER A 10 -10.52 -9.12 1.24
N VAL A 11 -10.34 -7.95 1.87
CA VAL A 11 -9.76 -6.77 1.23
C VAL A 11 -8.35 -7.10 0.77
N SER A 12 -8.08 -6.86 -0.52
CA SER A 12 -6.78 -7.15 -1.12
C SER A 12 -5.76 -6.04 -0.80
N VAL A 13 -4.48 -6.34 -0.94
CA VAL A 13 -3.41 -5.34 -0.79
C VAL A 13 -3.60 -4.18 -1.79
N GLU A 14 -4.14 -4.47 -2.97
CA GLU A 14 -4.37 -3.50 -4.05
C GLU A 14 -5.47 -2.49 -3.73
N ASP A 15 -6.49 -2.91 -2.98
CA ASP A 15 -7.55 -2.02 -2.50
C ASP A 15 -7.01 -0.97 -1.52
N PHE A 16 -6.01 -1.33 -0.72
CA PHE A 16 -5.33 -0.38 0.16
C PHE A 16 -4.43 0.58 -0.62
N MET A 17 -3.83 0.13 -1.73
CA MET A 17 -2.93 0.94 -2.55
C MET A 17 -3.61 2.16 -3.13
N SER A 18 -4.80 1.98 -3.71
CA SER A 18 -5.58 3.08 -4.29
C SER A 18 -5.97 4.13 -3.24
N ARG A 19 -6.47 3.67 -2.07
CA ARG A 19 -6.86 4.55 -0.96
C ARG A 19 -5.68 5.32 -0.38
N PHE A 20 -4.57 4.66 -0.10
CA PHE A 20 -3.39 5.32 0.46
C PHE A 20 -2.73 6.28 -0.52
N CYS A 21 -2.57 5.88 -1.80
CA CYS A 21 -1.99 6.76 -2.82
C CYS A 21 -2.89 7.98 -3.06
N GLY A 22 -4.21 7.80 -3.09
CA GLY A 22 -5.18 8.90 -3.18
C GLY A 22 -5.08 9.86 -1.99
N ASN A 23 -5.11 9.35 -0.75
CA ASN A 23 -5.00 10.18 0.45
C ASN A 23 -3.65 10.91 0.55
N LEU A 24 -2.58 10.33 0.00
CA LEU A 24 -1.26 10.93 -0.03
C LEU A 24 -1.03 11.84 -1.25
N ASN A 25 -2.01 12.00 -2.15
CA ASN A 25 -1.84 12.71 -3.43
C ASN A 25 -0.59 12.24 -4.20
N LEU A 26 -0.31 10.93 -4.17
CA LEU A 26 0.81 10.35 -4.88
C LEU A 26 0.45 10.13 -6.35
N ASN A 27 1.43 10.28 -7.23
CA ASN A 27 1.27 10.04 -8.67
C ASN A 27 0.86 8.57 -8.93
N ILE A 28 0.02 8.34 -9.94
CA ILE A 28 -0.36 7.01 -10.45
C ILE A 28 0.86 6.09 -10.70
N VAL A 29 2.01 6.68 -11.06
CA VAL A 29 3.27 5.95 -11.24
C VAL A 29 3.73 5.31 -9.93
N VAL A 30 3.62 6.01 -8.80
CA VAL A 30 3.98 5.46 -7.47
C VAL A 30 3.06 4.30 -7.11
N GLN A 31 1.76 4.44 -7.34
CA GLN A 31 0.79 3.37 -7.10
C GLN A 31 1.09 2.12 -7.94
N ARG A 32 1.42 2.29 -9.22
CA ARG A 32 1.75 1.18 -10.13
C ARG A 32 3.02 0.44 -9.68
N VAL A 33 4.05 1.19 -9.27
CA VAL A 33 5.30 0.62 -8.75
C VAL A 33 5.03 -0.10 -7.42
N ALA A 34 4.29 0.51 -6.50
CA ALA A 34 3.91 -0.10 -5.23
C ALA A 34 3.11 -1.41 -5.41
N ASN A 35 2.15 -1.45 -6.34
CA ASN A 35 1.42 -2.67 -6.69
C ASN A 35 2.35 -3.76 -7.21
N THR A 36 3.32 -3.40 -8.06
CA THR A 36 4.30 -4.36 -8.59
C THR A 36 5.19 -4.93 -7.48
N LEU A 37 5.64 -4.07 -6.54
CA LEU A 37 6.40 -4.47 -5.35
C LEU A 37 5.61 -5.43 -4.47
N ALA A 38 4.36 -5.09 -4.16
CA ALA A 38 3.49 -5.93 -3.34
C ALA A 38 3.25 -7.30 -3.99
N ARG A 39 2.95 -7.34 -5.29
CA ARG A 39 2.77 -8.60 -6.04
C ARG A 39 4.03 -9.46 -6.04
N ARG A 40 5.20 -8.85 -6.25
CA ARG A 40 6.48 -9.58 -6.17
C ARG A 40 6.73 -10.12 -4.76
N ALA A 41 6.48 -9.33 -3.72
CA ALA A 41 6.65 -9.77 -2.33
C ALA A 41 5.73 -10.94 -1.96
N LEU A 42 4.49 -10.93 -2.47
CA LEU A 42 3.54 -12.04 -2.33
C LEU A 42 4.00 -13.29 -3.09
N ASN A 43 4.41 -13.15 -4.34
CA ASN A 43 4.91 -14.27 -5.16
C ASN A 43 6.15 -14.93 -4.56
N LEU A 44 7.02 -14.14 -3.90
CA LEU A 44 8.22 -14.63 -3.22
C LEU A 44 7.93 -15.14 -1.80
N ASN A 45 6.67 -15.14 -1.35
CA ASN A 45 6.25 -15.52 0.01
C ASN A 45 6.95 -14.75 1.16
N LEU A 46 7.54 -13.59 0.87
CA LEU A 46 8.32 -12.78 1.82
C LEU A 46 7.43 -12.14 2.91
N VAL A 47 6.15 -11.97 2.62
CA VAL A 47 5.17 -11.29 3.47
C VAL A 47 4.10 -12.25 4.00
N SER A 48 4.35 -13.56 3.92
CA SER A 48 3.48 -14.58 4.50
C SER A 48 3.35 -14.35 6.02
N GLY A 49 2.10 -14.34 6.52
CA GLY A 49 1.80 -14.07 7.93
C GLY A 49 1.82 -12.59 8.34
N ARG A 50 1.98 -11.65 7.41
CA ARG A 50 1.85 -10.20 7.69
C ARG A 50 0.48 -9.68 7.26
N SER A 51 -0.01 -8.67 7.97
CA SER A 51 -1.27 -8.01 7.62
C SER A 51 -1.16 -7.33 6.25
N PRO A 52 -2.15 -7.49 5.34
CA PRO A 52 -2.13 -6.89 4.01
C PRO A 52 -2.02 -5.36 4.05
N VAL A 53 -2.51 -4.72 5.11
CA VAL A 53 -2.37 -3.28 5.35
C VAL A 53 -0.90 -2.88 5.54
N SER A 54 -0.16 -3.66 6.34
CA SER A 54 1.26 -3.41 6.61
C SER A 54 2.10 -3.62 5.35
N VAL A 55 1.78 -4.65 4.56
CA VAL A 55 2.41 -4.92 3.27
C VAL A 55 2.17 -3.76 2.30
N ALA A 56 0.92 -3.26 2.23
CA ALA A 56 0.58 -2.12 1.40
C ALA A 56 1.40 -0.87 1.78
N ALA A 57 1.42 -0.53 3.07
CA ALA A 57 2.16 0.63 3.57
C ALA A 57 3.66 0.55 3.27
N ALA A 58 4.28 -0.63 3.47
CA ALA A 58 5.70 -0.83 3.19
C ALA A 58 6.02 -0.69 1.69
N ALA A 59 5.20 -1.27 0.82
CA ALA A 59 5.39 -1.17 -0.63
C ALA A 59 5.18 0.26 -1.16
N ILE A 60 4.23 1.02 -0.62
CA ILE A 60 4.05 2.45 -0.96
C ILE A 60 5.26 3.27 -0.52
N TYR A 61 5.72 3.04 0.71
CA TYR A 61 6.89 3.74 1.24
C TYR A 61 8.14 3.50 0.38
N MET A 62 8.41 2.25 0.02
CA MET A 62 9.51 1.89 -0.86
C MET A 62 9.36 2.50 -2.26
N ALA A 63 8.17 2.44 -2.86
CA ALA A 63 7.91 3.02 -4.17
C ALA A 63 8.06 4.55 -4.17
N ALA A 64 7.58 5.23 -3.12
CA ALA A 64 7.69 6.67 -2.97
C ALA A 64 9.15 7.12 -2.83
N ILE A 65 9.96 6.40 -2.05
CA ILE A 65 11.40 6.67 -1.93
C ILE A 65 12.12 6.43 -3.27
N ALA A 66 11.86 5.30 -3.92
CA ALA A 66 12.53 4.93 -5.17
C ALA A 66 12.26 5.94 -6.30
N LEU A 67 11.06 6.54 -6.31
CA LEU A 67 10.66 7.56 -7.28
C LEU A 67 10.98 8.99 -6.83
N GLY A 68 11.62 9.19 -5.66
CA GLY A 68 11.95 10.51 -5.14
C GLY A 68 10.77 11.32 -4.63
N PHE A 69 9.57 10.73 -4.53
CA PHE A 69 8.40 11.33 -3.88
C PHE A 69 8.53 11.25 -2.35
N ARG A 70 9.52 11.96 -1.81
CA ARG A 70 9.58 12.26 -0.38
C ARG A 70 8.58 13.37 -0.10
N LYS A 71 7.54 13.09 0.69
CA LYS A 71 6.89 14.17 1.46
C LYS A 71 7.85 14.52 2.58
N ASP A 72 8.79 15.38 2.30
CA ASP A 72 9.59 15.99 3.32
C ASP A 72 8.70 16.79 4.25
N LYS A 73 8.66 16.38 5.52
CA LYS A 73 8.08 17.16 6.62
C LYS A 73 8.81 18.50 6.87
N ARG A 74 9.69 18.94 5.94
CA ARG A 74 10.46 20.18 5.97
C ARG A 74 10.14 21.16 4.84
N ALA A 75 9.34 20.79 3.83
CA ALA A 75 9.03 21.69 2.71
C ALA A 75 7.88 22.68 2.96
N ALA A 76 7.44 22.86 4.21
CA ALA A 76 6.43 23.84 4.61
C ALA A 76 7.00 24.97 5.51
N LEU A 77 8.31 25.24 5.39
CA LEU A 77 8.97 26.37 6.05
C LEU A 77 10.07 26.93 5.14
N ILE A 78 9.69 27.55 4.02
CA ILE A 78 10.35 28.75 3.47
C ILE A 78 9.35 29.53 2.63
#